data_AF-A0A975EBJ2-F1
#
_entry.id   AF-A0A975EBJ2-F1
#
_cell.length_a   1.000
_cell.length_b   1.000
_cell.length_c   1.000
_cell.angle_alpha   90.00
_cell.angle_beta   90.00
_cell.angle_gamma   90.00
#
_symmetry.space_group_name_H-M   'P 1'
#
loop_
_entity.id
_entity.type
_entity.pdbx_description
1 polymer ?
#
loop_
_entity_poly.entity_id
_entity_poly.type
_entity_poly.pdbx_seq_one_letter_code
_entity_poly.pdbx_strand_id
1 'polypeptide(L)'
;MSLPAPVLHAWQHTSTSTARTVVLPDGCCDLILRAPPGQRPYWFVTPLADAAYDVPGTVGEQFWGFRLQPGACIDEATLLAALQARPLRDAHDALPWLDACVRVDARVDQALHSLSVSTSVAAAARQLGVAERTLQRLVLGATGRQPAYWKCLARIRRAAASLAHTPSLAACAADHGFADQAHMTREFQRWLGRTPSALLASADVLAVVVASGYA
;
A
#
# COMPACT_ATOMS: atom_id res chain seq x y z
N MET A 1 4.59 -21.22 -11.38
CA MET A 1 3.15 -20.89 -11.40
C MET A 1 3.00 -19.41 -11.69
N SER A 2 2.03 -19.01 -12.52
CA SER A 2 1.66 -17.60 -12.68
C SER A 2 0.94 -17.09 -11.43
N LEU A 3 1.19 -15.84 -11.06
CA LEU A 3 0.43 -15.19 -9.98
C LEU A 3 -1.00 -14.90 -10.44
N PRO A 4 -2.01 -15.06 -9.57
CA PRO A 4 -3.37 -14.60 -9.83
C PRO A 4 -3.40 -13.09 -10.12
N ALA A 5 -4.36 -12.64 -10.94
CA ALA A 5 -4.54 -11.24 -11.29
C ALA A 5 -4.52 -10.24 -10.09
N PRO A 6 -5.14 -10.52 -8.93
CA PRO A 6 -5.08 -9.60 -7.78
C PRO A 6 -3.70 -9.49 -7.11
N VAL A 7 -2.73 -10.35 -7.44
CA VAL A 7 -1.42 -10.41 -6.79
C VAL A 7 -0.37 -9.72 -7.65
N LEU A 8 0.20 -8.61 -7.15
CA LEU A 8 1.27 -7.86 -7.81
C LEU A 8 2.60 -8.60 -7.77
N HIS A 9 2.96 -9.16 -6.62
CA HIS A 9 4.18 -9.95 -6.46
C HIS A 9 4.11 -10.84 -5.21
N ALA A 10 4.90 -11.91 -5.19
CA ALA A 10 5.16 -12.71 -4.02
C ALA A 10 6.55 -12.36 -3.46
N TRP A 11 6.69 -12.31 -2.15
CA TRP A 11 7.94 -12.00 -1.46
C TRP A 11 8.17 -12.93 -0.28
N GLN A 12 9.43 -13.08 0.12
CA GLN A 12 9.83 -13.82 1.30
C GLN A 12 10.89 -13.01 2.06
N HIS A 13 10.81 -13.04 3.38
CA HIS A 13 11.79 -12.40 4.24
C HIS A 13 12.10 -13.29 5.45
N THR A 14 13.38 -13.38 5.80
CA THR A 14 13.83 -13.98 7.06
C THR A 14 14.50 -12.89 7.88
N SER A 15 13.97 -12.62 9.06
CA SER A 15 14.52 -11.61 9.94
C SER A 15 15.85 -12.09 10.54
N THR A 16 16.93 -11.42 10.17
CA THR A 16 18.30 -11.74 10.62
C THR A 16 18.75 -10.90 11.81
N SER A 17 17.95 -9.92 12.23
CA SER A 17 18.26 -9.02 13.35
C SER A 17 17.02 -8.74 14.19
N THR A 18 17.22 -8.10 15.34
CA THR A 18 16.13 -7.54 16.15
C THR A 18 15.77 -6.11 15.75
N ALA A 19 16.37 -5.60 14.66
CA ALA A 19 16.09 -4.25 14.18
C ALA A 19 14.64 -4.12 13.70
N ARG A 20 14.11 -2.91 13.79
CA ARG A 20 12.76 -2.59 13.33
C ARG A 20 12.76 -2.40 11.83
N THR A 21 11.76 -2.95 11.15
CA THR A 21 11.52 -2.69 9.72
C THR A 21 10.40 -1.68 9.59
N VAL A 22 10.63 -0.60 8.84
CA VAL A 22 9.61 0.42 8.58
C VAL A 22 8.72 -0.06 7.44
N VAL A 23 7.41 -0.12 7.68
CA VAL A 23 6.39 -0.28 6.65
C VAL A 23 5.87 1.08 6.27
N LEU A 24 5.83 1.35 4.96
CA LEU A 24 5.36 2.62 4.42
C LEU A 24 4.01 2.43 3.73
N PRO A 25 3.11 3.43 3.79
CA PRO A 25 1.85 3.39 3.07
C PRO A 25 2.10 3.44 1.56
N ASP A 26 1.70 2.38 0.88
CA ASP A 26 1.77 2.23 -0.57
C ASP A 26 0.42 1.91 -1.21
N GLY A 27 -0.65 1.86 -0.41
CA GLY A 27 -2.01 1.58 -0.87
C GLY A 27 -2.27 0.11 -1.17
N CYS A 28 -1.32 -0.77 -0.85
CA CYS A 28 -1.48 -2.21 -0.96
C CYS A 28 -1.80 -2.83 0.41
N CYS A 29 -2.37 -4.03 0.35
CA CYS A 29 -2.41 -4.97 1.46
C CYS A 29 -1.60 -6.20 1.08
N ASP A 30 -1.14 -6.94 2.07
CA ASP A 30 -0.43 -8.20 1.89
C ASP A 30 -1.20 -9.30 2.63
N LEU A 31 -1.40 -10.45 1.98
CA LEU A 31 -1.63 -11.69 2.71
C LEU A 31 -0.26 -12.22 3.14
N ILE A 32 -0.04 -12.39 4.45
CA ILE A 32 1.25 -12.81 5.00
C ILE A 32 1.09 -14.10 5.80
N LEU A 33 1.94 -15.07 5.50
CA LEU A 33 2.26 -16.18 6.38
C LEU A 33 3.44 -15.79 7.25
N ARG A 34 3.22 -15.74 8.56
CA ARG A 34 4.27 -15.50 9.54
C ARG A 34 4.59 -16.80 10.27
N ALA A 35 5.86 -17.15 10.31
CA ALA A 35 6.39 -18.32 11.01
C ALA A 35 7.41 -17.88 12.08
N PRO A 36 6.96 -17.67 13.33
CA PRO A 36 7.87 -17.35 14.42
C PRO A 36 8.70 -18.59 14.83
N PRO A 37 9.93 -18.42 15.35
CA PRO A 37 10.75 -19.52 15.83
C PRO A 37 10.04 -20.33 16.92
N GLY A 38 9.95 -21.64 16.73
CA GLY A 38 9.35 -22.56 17.72
C GLY A 38 7.83 -22.44 17.89
N GLN A 39 7.15 -21.66 17.05
CA GLN A 39 5.69 -21.48 17.10
C GLN A 39 5.03 -21.95 15.80
N ARG A 40 3.72 -22.20 15.87
CA ARG A 40 2.95 -22.57 14.69
C ARG A 40 2.83 -21.37 13.74
N PRO A 41 3.13 -21.53 12.44
CA PRO A 41 2.89 -20.47 11.46
C PRO A 41 1.41 -20.13 11.35
N TYR A 42 1.11 -18.87 11.03
CA TYR A 42 -0.26 -18.40 10.86
C TYR A 42 -0.36 -17.34 9.76
N TRP A 43 -1.54 -17.31 9.12
CA TRP A 43 -1.89 -16.35 8.08
C TRP A 43 -2.62 -15.15 8.65
N PHE A 44 -2.35 -13.97 8.10
CA PHE A 44 -3.11 -12.75 8.35
C PHE A 44 -3.05 -11.83 7.13
N VAL A 45 -4.00 -10.90 7.03
CA VAL A 45 -4.00 -9.83 6.01
C VAL A 45 -3.56 -8.54 6.70
N THR A 46 -2.65 -7.79 6.06
CA THR A 46 -2.26 -6.48 6.58
C THR A 46 -3.36 -5.45 6.35
N PRO A 47 -3.60 -4.52 7.30
CA PRO A 47 -4.49 -3.41 7.04
C PRO A 47 -3.86 -2.44 6.04
N LEU A 48 -4.69 -1.64 5.36
CA LEU A 48 -4.20 -0.47 4.62
C LEU A 48 -3.55 0.51 5.60
N ALA A 49 -2.27 0.78 5.42
CA ALA A 49 -1.51 1.69 6.27
C ALA A 49 -1.98 3.14 6.10
N ASP A 50 -2.27 3.82 7.22
CA ASP A 50 -2.61 5.26 7.25
C ASP A 50 -1.39 6.17 7.39
N ALA A 51 -0.29 5.60 7.90
CA ALA A 51 0.99 6.25 8.11
C ALA A 51 2.08 5.17 8.21
N ALA A 52 3.34 5.59 8.14
CA ALA A 52 4.47 4.73 8.39
C ALA A 52 4.41 4.15 9.80
N TYR A 53 4.71 2.86 9.93
CA TYR A 53 4.80 2.18 11.20
C TYR A 53 5.92 1.16 11.20
N ASP A 54 6.39 0.82 12.39
CA ASP A 54 7.49 -0.12 12.57
C ASP A 54 6.97 -1.50 12.92
N VAL A 55 7.54 -2.51 12.27
CA VAL A 55 7.39 -3.92 12.64
C VAL A 55 8.66 -4.36 13.37
N PRO A 56 8.57 -4.84 14.63
CA PRO A 56 9.73 -5.33 15.36
C PRO A 56 10.26 -6.63 14.71
N GLY A 57 11.58 -6.69 14.49
CA GLY A 57 12.24 -7.91 14.01
C GLY A 57 12.45 -8.92 15.13
N THR A 58 12.22 -10.20 14.83
CA THR A 58 12.58 -11.33 15.70
C THR A 58 13.56 -12.21 14.94
N VAL A 59 14.75 -12.46 15.50
CA VAL A 59 15.78 -13.26 14.80
C VAL A 59 15.24 -14.67 14.51
N GLY A 60 15.38 -15.11 13.25
CA GLY A 60 14.92 -16.40 12.77
C GLY A 60 13.44 -16.45 12.38
N GLU A 61 12.69 -15.35 12.56
CA GLU A 61 11.30 -15.25 12.12
C GLU A 61 11.22 -15.16 10.59
N GLN A 62 10.31 -15.94 10.01
CA GLN A 62 10.14 -16.04 8.56
C GLN A 62 8.77 -15.51 8.14
N PHE A 63 8.75 -14.85 6.99
CA PHE A 63 7.56 -14.26 6.38
C PHE A 63 7.50 -14.64 4.91
N TRP A 64 6.32 -15.03 4.45
CA TRP A 64 5.98 -15.10 3.03
C TRP A 64 4.77 -14.21 2.80
N GLY A 65 4.84 -13.33 1.83
CA GLY A 65 3.77 -12.39 1.53
C GLY A 65 3.36 -12.41 0.07
N PHE A 66 2.08 -12.13 -0.15
CA PHE A 66 1.49 -11.88 -1.46
C PHE A 66 0.94 -10.48 -1.47
N ARG A 67 1.59 -9.59 -2.21
CA ARG A 67 1.16 -8.20 -2.34
C ARG A 67 -0.06 -8.12 -3.24
N LEU A 68 -1.15 -7.59 -2.70
CA LEU A 68 -2.40 -7.42 -3.41
C LEU A 68 -2.44 -6.06 -4.11
N GLN A 69 -3.15 -5.99 -5.22
CA GLN A 69 -3.39 -4.75 -5.95
C GLN A 69 -4.11 -3.71 -5.06
N PRO A 70 -3.78 -2.40 -5.22
CA PRO A 70 -4.52 -1.35 -4.56
C PRO A 70 -6.02 -1.41 -4.82
N GLY A 71 -6.81 -1.28 -3.74
CA GLY A 71 -8.27 -1.33 -3.84
C GLY A 71 -8.86 -2.72 -4.11
N ALA A 72 -8.06 -3.78 -4.06
CA ALA A 72 -8.57 -5.14 -4.10
C ALA A 72 -9.57 -5.39 -2.96
N CYS A 73 -10.72 -5.97 -3.31
CA CYS A 73 -11.73 -6.40 -2.35
C CYS A 73 -11.38 -7.81 -1.86
N ILE A 74 -11.23 -7.96 -0.55
CA ILE A 74 -10.80 -9.20 0.09
C ILE A 74 -11.97 -9.74 0.92
N ASP A 75 -12.42 -10.96 0.62
CA ASP A 75 -13.21 -11.73 1.59
C ASP A 75 -12.24 -12.37 2.60
N GLU A 76 -11.80 -11.55 3.56
CA GLU A 76 -10.76 -11.92 4.53
C GLU A 76 -11.19 -13.09 5.40
N ALA A 77 -12.46 -13.12 5.81
CA ALA A 77 -13.00 -14.18 6.67
C ALA A 77 -12.92 -15.55 5.98
N THR A 78 -13.41 -15.64 4.73
CA THR A 78 -13.35 -16.87 3.95
C THR A 78 -11.91 -17.27 3.63
N LEU A 79 -11.08 -16.30 3.23
CA LEU A 79 -9.67 -16.52 2.90
C LEU A 79 -8.89 -17.12 4.08
N LEU A 80 -8.96 -16.47 5.25
CA LEU A 80 -8.20 -16.91 6.43
C LEU A 80 -8.74 -18.23 6.97
N ALA A 81 -10.06 -18.43 7.01
CA ALA A 81 -10.65 -19.70 7.45
C ALA A 81 -10.18 -20.87 6.57
N ALA A 82 -10.16 -20.69 5.25
CA ALA A 82 -9.71 -21.71 4.31
C ALA A 82 -8.22 -22.05 4.45
N LEU A 83 -7.36 -21.04 4.64
CA LEU A 83 -5.92 -21.24 4.80
C LEU A 83 -5.55 -21.85 6.15
N GLN A 84 -6.22 -21.44 7.23
CA GLN A 84 -5.92 -21.91 8.59
C GLN A 84 -6.43 -23.34 8.85
N ALA A 85 -7.48 -23.78 8.16
CA ALA A 85 -8.01 -25.13 8.27
C ALA A 85 -7.11 -26.22 7.63
N ARG A 86 -6.03 -25.82 6.94
CA ARG A 86 -5.20 -26.72 6.15
C ARG A 86 -3.78 -26.85 6.73
N PRO A 87 -3.13 -28.01 6.59
CA PRO A 87 -1.71 -28.11 6.91
C PRO A 87 -0.91 -27.26 5.92
N LEU A 88 -0.05 -26.39 6.46
CA LEU A 88 0.88 -25.61 5.67
C LEU A 88 1.95 -26.55 5.09
N ARG A 89 2.05 -26.62 3.75
CA ARG A 89 3.12 -27.36 3.05
C ARG A 89 4.01 -26.39 2.30
N ASP A 90 3.40 -25.48 1.53
CA ASP A 90 4.05 -24.39 0.82
C ASP A 90 3.23 -23.09 1.01
N ALA A 91 3.88 -21.93 1.06
CA ALA A 91 3.18 -20.65 1.07
C ALA A 91 2.37 -20.42 -0.22
N HIS A 92 2.82 -20.97 -1.36
CA HIS A 92 2.12 -20.85 -2.65
C HIS A 92 0.80 -21.64 -2.70
N ASP A 93 0.53 -22.50 -1.72
CA ASP A 93 -0.79 -23.13 -1.56
C ASP A 93 -1.90 -22.09 -1.29
N ALA A 94 -1.53 -20.84 -0.97
CA ALA A 94 -2.47 -19.74 -0.84
C ALA A 94 -2.97 -19.16 -2.18
N LEU A 95 -2.25 -19.36 -3.30
CA LEU A 95 -2.58 -18.72 -4.58
C LEU A 95 -3.99 -19.04 -5.09
N PRO A 96 -4.49 -20.30 -5.05
CA PRO A 96 -5.87 -20.59 -5.46
C PRO A 96 -6.92 -19.89 -4.60
N TRP A 97 -6.62 -19.65 -3.32
CA TRP A 97 -7.53 -18.96 -2.41
C TRP A 97 -7.51 -17.46 -2.61
N LEU A 98 -6.35 -16.89 -2.96
CA LEU A 98 -6.27 -15.50 -3.39
C LEU A 98 -7.09 -15.26 -4.66
N ASP A 99 -7.02 -16.17 -5.64
CA ASP A 99 -7.84 -16.09 -6.86
C ASP A 99 -9.35 -16.17 -6.57
N ALA A 100 -9.74 -17.03 -5.61
CA ALA A 100 -11.14 -17.20 -5.23
C ALA A 100 -11.71 -16.09 -4.33
N CYS A 101 -10.90 -15.53 -3.42
CA CYS A 101 -11.36 -14.64 -2.35
C CYS A 101 -10.98 -13.16 -2.55
N VAL A 102 -10.11 -12.86 -3.51
CA VAL A 102 -9.66 -11.49 -3.79
C VAL A 102 -10.12 -11.08 -5.18
N ARG A 103 -10.84 -9.95 -5.26
CA ARG A 103 -11.34 -9.41 -6.52
C ARG A 103 -10.86 -7.99 -6.75
N VAL A 104 -10.55 -7.69 -8.00
CA VAL A 104 -10.24 -6.33 -8.47
C VAL A 104 -11.45 -5.84 -9.27
N ASP A 105 -12.20 -4.88 -8.73
CA ASP A 105 -13.32 -4.27 -9.46
C ASP A 105 -12.75 -3.19 -10.40
N ALA A 106 -12.96 -3.37 -11.70
CA ALA A 106 -12.48 -2.44 -12.73
C ALA A 106 -12.96 -0.99 -12.51
N ARG A 107 -14.13 -0.78 -11.89
CA ARG A 107 -14.63 0.57 -11.57
C ARG A 107 -13.85 1.19 -10.42
N VAL A 108 -13.43 0.38 -9.45
CA VAL A 108 -12.60 0.83 -8.33
C VAL A 108 -11.21 1.16 -8.85
N ASP A 109 -10.63 0.30 -9.68
CA ASP A 109 -9.34 0.55 -10.34
C ASP A 109 -9.36 1.87 -11.14
N GLN A 110 -10.37 2.09 -11.99
CA GLN A 110 -10.56 3.34 -12.72
C GLN A 110 -10.73 4.55 -11.79
N ALA A 111 -11.49 4.38 -10.69
CA ALA A 111 -11.70 5.43 -9.70
C ALA A 111 -10.38 5.82 -8.99
N LEU A 112 -9.60 4.83 -8.57
CA LEU A 112 -8.29 5.02 -7.96
C LEU A 112 -7.31 5.67 -8.94
N HIS A 113 -7.28 5.21 -10.19
CA HIS A 113 -6.48 5.84 -11.24
C HIS A 113 -6.86 7.31 -11.44
N SER A 114 -8.15 7.63 -11.57
CA SER A 114 -8.59 9.02 -11.74
C SER A 114 -8.23 9.89 -10.53
N LEU A 115 -8.32 9.35 -9.31
CA LEU A 115 -7.90 10.04 -8.09
C LEU A 115 -6.40 10.34 -8.05
N SER A 116 -5.56 9.44 -8.59
CA SER A 116 -4.10 9.57 -8.58
C SER A 116 -3.59 10.63 -9.54
N VAL A 117 -4.34 10.92 -10.61
CA VAL A 117 -3.95 11.89 -11.66
C VAL A 117 -4.68 13.23 -11.57
N SER A 118 -5.78 13.31 -10.81
CA SER A 118 -6.60 14.53 -10.68
C SER A 118 -6.05 15.52 -9.64
N THR A 119 -6.47 16.79 -9.72
CA THR A 119 -6.12 17.85 -8.75
C THR A 119 -7.05 17.94 -7.53
N SER A 120 -8.31 17.52 -7.65
CA SER A 120 -9.28 17.41 -6.54
C SER A 120 -10.09 16.10 -6.62
N VAL A 121 -10.87 15.76 -5.59
CA VAL A 121 -11.84 14.63 -5.65
C VAL A 121 -12.97 14.97 -6.63
N ALA A 122 -13.44 16.23 -6.61
CA ALA A 122 -14.39 16.76 -7.58
C ALA A 122 -13.91 16.62 -9.04
N ALA A 123 -12.63 16.91 -9.29
CA ALA A 123 -12.04 16.75 -10.62
C ALA A 123 -12.03 15.28 -11.07
N ALA A 124 -11.69 14.35 -10.17
CA ALA A 124 -11.71 12.92 -10.46
C ALA A 124 -13.14 12.43 -10.77
N ALA A 125 -14.12 12.83 -9.95
CA ALA A 125 -15.53 12.48 -10.19
C ALA A 125 -16.03 13.00 -11.55
N ARG A 126 -15.68 14.25 -11.89
CA ARG A 126 -16.01 14.84 -13.20
C ARG A 126 -15.35 14.12 -14.36
N GLN A 127 -14.08 13.70 -14.23
CA GLN A 127 -13.39 12.90 -15.27
C GLN A 127 -14.07 11.55 -15.50
N LEU A 128 -14.61 10.94 -14.44
CA LEU A 128 -15.34 9.68 -14.50
C LEU A 128 -16.81 9.84 -14.94
N GLY A 129 -17.30 11.07 -15.13
CA GLY A 129 -18.69 11.34 -15.49
C GLY A 129 -19.69 11.01 -14.37
N VAL A 130 -19.27 11.03 -13.11
CA VAL A 130 -20.12 10.71 -11.95
C VAL A 130 -20.18 11.87 -10.94
N ALA A 131 -21.22 11.87 -10.11
CA ALA A 131 -21.29 12.76 -8.95
C ALA A 131 -20.23 12.38 -7.89
N GLU A 132 -19.72 13.34 -7.14
CA GLU A 132 -18.73 13.12 -6.07
C GLU A 132 -19.20 12.10 -5.03
N ARG A 133 -20.48 12.15 -4.65
CA ARG A 133 -21.10 11.19 -3.72
C ARG A 133 -21.07 9.76 -4.25
N THR A 134 -21.19 9.57 -5.57
CA THR A 134 -21.11 8.26 -6.21
C THR A 134 -19.70 7.71 -6.12
N LEU A 135 -18.69 8.54 -6.45
CA LEU A 135 -17.27 8.18 -6.31
C LEU A 135 -16.93 7.84 -4.86
N GLN A 136 -17.39 8.66 -3.91
CA GLN A 136 -17.18 8.44 -2.48
C GLN A 136 -17.72 7.09 -2.02
N ARG A 137 -18.98 6.78 -2.35
CA ARG A 137 -19.61 5.52 -1.96
C ARG A 137 -18.90 4.31 -2.58
N LEU A 138 -18.51 4.40 -3.85
CA LEU A 138 -17.79 3.32 -4.54
C LEU A 138 -16.45 3.03 -3.85
N VAL A 139 -15.62 4.06 -3.68
CA VAL A 139 -14.27 3.89 -3.12
C VAL A 139 -14.34 3.48 -1.64
N LEU A 140 -15.19 4.13 -0.84
CA LEU A 140 -15.35 3.79 0.57
C LEU A 140 -15.86 2.36 0.75
N GLY A 141 -16.85 1.95 -0.03
CA GLY A 141 -17.44 0.61 0.06
C GLY A 141 -16.47 -0.49 -0.38
N ALA A 142 -15.60 -0.22 -1.36
CA ALA A 142 -14.65 -1.20 -1.87
C ALA A 142 -13.37 -1.28 -1.04
N THR A 143 -12.84 -0.15 -0.57
CA THR A 143 -11.50 -0.08 0.02
C THR A 143 -11.49 0.26 1.52
N GLY A 144 -12.65 0.58 2.11
CA GLY A 144 -12.73 1.07 3.49
C GLY A 144 -12.13 2.46 3.72
N ARG A 145 -11.68 3.16 2.66
CA ARG A 145 -11.04 4.48 2.74
C ARG A 145 -11.78 5.50 1.88
N GLN A 146 -11.78 6.76 2.32
CA GLN A 146 -12.39 7.85 1.56
C GLN A 146 -11.55 8.19 0.32
N PRO A 147 -12.13 8.76 -0.76
CA PRO A 147 -11.36 9.23 -1.92
C PRO A 147 -10.21 10.18 -1.58
N ALA A 148 -10.37 11.00 -0.52
CA ALA A 148 -9.33 11.90 -0.05
C ALA A 148 -8.07 11.17 0.46
N TYR A 149 -8.22 9.99 1.07
CA TYR A 149 -7.08 9.15 1.49
C TYR A 149 -6.22 8.78 0.27
N TRP A 150 -6.85 8.18 -0.74
CA TRP A 150 -6.17 7.77 -1.97
C TRP A 150 -5.57 8.96 -2.72
N LYS A 151 -6.27 10.09 -2.76
CA LYS A 151 -5.72 11.30 -3.37
C LYS A 151 -4.44 11.78 -2.66
N CYS A 152 -4.47 11.87 -1.33
CA CYS A 152 -3.32 12.32 -0.56
C CYS A 152 -2.16 11.32 -0.66
N LEU A 153 -2.46 10.02 -0.64
CA LEU A 153 -1.48 8.96 -0.82
C LEU A 153 -0.79 9.03 -2.18
N ALA A 154 -1.55 9.24 -3.27
CA ALA A 154 -0.97 9.42 -4.59
C ALA A 154 -0.06 10.65 -4.63
N ARG A 155 -0.53 11.78 -4.08
CA ARG A 155 0.25 13.02 -4.04
C ARG A 155 1.56 12.83 -3.29
N ILE A 156 1.54 12.20 -2.11
CA ILE A 156 2.77 12.03 -1.31
C ILE A 156 3.76 11.08 -1.98
N ARG A 157 3.29 9.98 -2.57
CA ARG A 157 4.14 9.00 -3.26
C ARG A 157 4.77 9.58 -4.52
N ARG A 158 3.98 10.30 -5.32
CA ARG A 158 4.48 11.03 -6.52
C ARG A 158 5.49 12.11 -6.15
N ALA A 159 5.22 12.88 -5.09
CA ALA A 159 6.16 13.90 -4.60
C ALA A 159 7.46 13.26 -4.12
N ALA A 160 7.39 12.13 -3.40
CA ALA A 160 8.57 11.39 -2.96
C ALA A 160 9.39 10.87 -4.16
N ALA A 161 8.74 10.32 -5.18
CA ALA A 161 9.39 9.83 -6.40
C ALA A 161 10.10 10.95 -7.20
N SER A 162 9.62 12.19 -7.12
CA SER A 162 10.25 13.31 -7.80
C SER A 162 11.33 14.03 -6.98
N LEU A 163 11.48 13.75 -5.68
CA LEU A 163 12.36 14.53 -4.80
C LEU A 163 13.80 14.65 -5.34
N ALA A 164 14.35 13.56 -5.87
CA ALA A 164 15.71 13.52 -6.41
C ALA A 164 15.86 14.28 -7.75
N HIS A 165 14.75 14.61 -8.40
CA HIS A 165 14.71 15.20 -9.74
C HIS A 165 14.26 16.66 -9.74
N THR A 166 13.86 17.20 -8.58
CA THR A 166 13.41 18.59 -8.43
C THR A 166 14.54 19.51 -7.94
N PRO A 167 14.63 20.76 -8.43
CA PRO A 167 15.73 21.66 -8.09
C PRO A 167 15.71 22.15 -6.63
N SER A 168 14.56 22.11 -5.97
CA SER A 168 14.42 22.43 -4.54
C SER A 168 13.15 21.80 -3.96
N LEU A 169 13.08 21.72 -2.62
CA LEU A 169 11.87 21.25 -1.93
C LEU A 169 10.66 22.18 -2.15
N ALA A 170 10.89 23.49 -2.32
CA ALA A 170 9.84 24.44 -2.65
C ALA A 170 9.29 24.21 -4.06
N ALA A 171 10.15 23.91 -5.04
CA ALA A 171 9.72 23.53 -6.39
C ALA A 171 8.91 22.24 -6.37
N CYS A 172 9.40 21.20 -5.69
CA CYS A 172 8.65 19.95 -5.51
C CYS A 172 7.26 20.17 -4.87
N ALA A 173 7.20 21.02 -3.84
CA ALA A 173 5.93 21.37 -3.21
C ALA A 173 4.95 22.00 -4.20
N ALA A 174 5.41 22.95 -5.02
CA ALA A 174 4.59 23.60 -6.04
C ALA A 174 4.13 22.62 -7.13
N ASP A 175 5.04 21.80 -7.65
CA ASP A 175 4.78 20.85 -8.75
C ASP A 175 3.72 19.80 -8.38
N HIS A 176 3.64 19.40 -7.11
CA HIS A 176 2.67 18.41 -6.61
C HIS A 176 1.46 19.02 -5.90
N GLY A 177 1.29 20.35 -5.96
CA GLY A 177 0.11 21.03 -5.44
C GLY A 177 0.01 21.07 -3.91
N PHE A 178 1.15 21.18 -3.23
CA PHE A 178 1.19 21.59 -1.83
C PHE A 178 1.15 23.12 -1.73
N ALA A 179 0.46 23.65 -0.72
CA ALA A 179 0.41 25.10 -0.45
C ALA A 179 1.80 25.76 -0.33
N ASP A 180 2.74 25.08 0.33
CA ASP A 180 4.14 25.50 0.47
C ASP A 180 5.01 24.30 0.91
N GLN A 181 6.33 24.50 1.00
CA GLN A 181 7.28 23.49 1.47
C GLN A 181 6.98 23.01 2.91
N ALA A 182 6.51 23.88 3.80
CA ALA A 182 6.25 23.52 5.19
C ALA A 182 5.03 22.58 5.29
N HIS A 183 3.99 22.83 4.50
CA HIS A 183 2.84 21.96 4.34
C HIS A 183 3.23 20.60 3.76
N MET A 184 4.05 20.59 2.71
CA MET A 184 4.62 19.34 2.17
C MET A 184 5.36 18.57 3.26
N THR A 185 6.26 19.23 4.00
CA THR A 185 7.06 18.61 5.06
C THR A 185 6.17 17.99 6.16
N ARG A 186 5.09 18.66 6.56
CA ARG A 186 4.13 18.10 7.54
C ARG A 186 3.42 16.85 7.01
N GLU A 187 3.01 16.84 5.75
CA GLU A 187 2.37 15.67 5.14
C GLU A 187 3.35 14.50 4.98
N PHE A 188 4.60 14.78 4.64
CA PHE A 188 5.69 13.79 4.62
C PHE A 188 5.91 13.14 5.99
N GLN A 189 5.99 13.95 7.06
CA GLN A 189 6.09 13.40 8.41
C GLN A 189 4.85 12.57 8.79
N ARG A 190 3.66 13.05 8.46
CA ARG A 190 2.41 12.37 8.77
C ARG A 190 2.30 11.01 8.07
N TRP A 191 2.59 10.94 6.78
CA TRP A 191 2.40 9.72 5.98
C TRP A 191 3.60 8.79 6.03
N LEU A 192 4.82 9.32 5.93
CA LEU A 192 6.04 8.53 5.75
C LEU A 192 6.91 8.50 7.03
N GLY A 193 6.49 9.19 8.10
CA GLY A 193 7.25 9.28 9.35
C GLY A 193 8.57 10.07 9.22
N ARG A 194 8.81 10.70 8.06
CA ARG A 194 10.12 11.27 7.69
C ARG A 194 9.94 12.58 6.94
N THR A 195 10.90 13.48 7.07
CA THR A 195 10.95 14.70 6.26
C THR A 195 11.43 14.39 4.84
N PRO A 196 11.15 15.27 3.85
CA PRO A 196 11.70 15.13 2.50
C PRO A 196 13.23 15.00 2.47
N SER A 197 13.95 15.81 3.25
CA SER A 197 15.42 15.75 3.34
C SER A 197 15.92 14.42 3.94
N ALA A 198 15.22 13.87 4.94
CA ALA A 198 15.59 12.59 5.54
C ALA A 198 15.38 11.42 4.58
N LEU A 199 14.34 11.48 3.72
CA LEU A 199 14.13 10.49 2.67
C LEU A 199 15.21 10.56 1.59
N LEU A 200 15.60 11.76 1.15
CA LEU A 200 16.69 11.94 0.20
C LEU A 200 18.03 11.40 0.72
N ALA A 201 18.26 11.48 2.03
CA ALA A 201 19.45 10.94 2.68
C ALA A 201 19.43 9.39 2.84
N SER A 202 18.31 8.72 2.55
CA SER A 202 18.12 7.29 2.75
C SER A 202 17.64 6.61 1.47
N ALA A 203 18.58 6.24 0.59
CA ALA A 203 18.28 5.62 -0.70
C ALA A 203 17.39 4.36 -0.57
N ASP A 204 17.64 3.51 0.42
CA ASP A 204 16.84 2.30 0.66
C ASP A 204 15.38 2.62 0.98
N VAL A 205 15.14 3.61 1.85
CA VAL A 205 13.78 4.03 2.23
C VAL A 205 13.09 4.68 1.03
N LEU A 206 13.81 5.52 0.27
CA LEU A 206 13.29 6.12 -0.94
C LEU A 206 12.89 5.05 -1.96
N ALA A 207 13.72 4.01 -2.14
CA ALA A 207 13.43 2.87 -3.00
C ALA A 207 12.13 2.15 -2.59
N VAL A 208 11.88 1.98 -1.28
CA VAL A 208 10.63 1.40 -0.77
C VAL A 208 9.42 2.32 -1.04
N VAL A 209 9.57 3.65 -0.89
CA VAL A 209 8.48 4.59 -1.21
C VAL A 209 8.10 4.51 -2.70
N VAL A 210 9.11 4.46 -3.59
CA VAL A 210 8.89 4.44 -5.05
C VAL A 210 8.62 3.05 -5.62
N ALA A 211 8.69 2.00 -4.79
CA ALA A 211 8.38 0.64 -5.19
C ALA A 211 6.90 0.51 -5.63
N SER A 212 6.64 -0.54 -6.42
CA SER A 212 5.32 -0.82 -6.98
C SER A 212 4.23 -0.83 -5.92
N GLY A 213 3.24 0.03 -6.13
CA GLY A 213 2.09 0.25 -5.28
C GLY A 213 1.11 1.20 -5.97
N TYR A 214 0.27 1.87 -5.20
CA TYR A 214 -0.67 2.85 -5.71
C TYR A 214 0.01 4.18 -6.06
N ALA A 215 -0.09 4.58 -7.33
CA ALA A 215 0.49 5.79 -7.92
C ALA A 215 2.03 5.83 -7.99
#